data_AF-A0A0M2HHE4-F1
#
_entry.id   AF-A0A0M2HHE4-F1
#
_cell.length_a   1.000
_cell.length_b   1.000
_cell.length_c   1.000
_cell.angle_alpha   90.00
_cell.angle_beta   90.00
_cell.angle_gamma   90.00
#
_symmetry.space_group_name_H-M   'P 1'
#
loop_
_entity.id
_entity.type
_entity.pdbx_description
1 polymer ?
#
loop_
_entity_poly.entity_id
_entity_poly.type
_entity_poly.pdbx_seq_one_letter_code
_entity_poly.pdbx_strand_id
1 'polypeptide(L)'
;MWDFLFTYYAYKPAQLRRWHPGAGVTLSDAPERAEWRWYTAVGDDVTPDAAAFAADKPELAALIERMLRRTASRPGQFGCFGLHEWAMVYRQDEHRHPVPLRLGQAGTDAVVESHELRCTHFDAFRFFTPDAVPRNRSALTREEQPLFEQPGCLHAGMDLYKWAMKLGPLVPGELLLDTFELARDIRRLDMEAAPYDLSDWGVVPVPIETTDGKAEYVRRQRGFAERGAALREALIEAWLSSPVRT
;
A
#
# COMPACT_ATOMS: atom_id res chain seq x y z
N MET A 1 -7.44 2.82 -14.41
CA MET A 1 -6.17 2.76 -13.64
C MET A 1 -6.33 3.30 -12.22
N TRP A 2 -6.80 4.53 -12.04
CA TRP A 2 -6.82 5.20 -10.73
C TRP A 2 -7.97 4.80 -9.81
N ASP A 3 -9.12 4.44 -10.37
CA ASP A 3 -10.26 3.90 -9.61
C ASP A 3 -9.88 2.66 -8.80
N PHE A 4 -8.79 1.98 -9.18
CA PHE A 4 -8.19 0.89 -8.43
C PHE A 4 -7.98 1.23 -6.96
N LEU A 5 -7.52 2.43 -6.61
CA LEU A 5 -7.28 2.78 -5.21
C LEU A 5 -8.56 2.76 -4.36
N PHE A 6 -9.70 3.07 -4.97
CA PHE A 6 -11.00 3.07 -4.31
C PHE A 6 -11.66 1.70 -4.32
N THR A 7 -11.47 0.90 -5.37
CA THR A 7 -12.03 -0.46 -5.45
C THR A 7 -11.20 -1.48 -4.69
N TYR A 8 -9.87 -1.38 -4.74
CA TYR A 8 -8.94 -2.28 -4.05
C TYR A 8 -8.98 -2.12 -2.54
N TYR A 9 -8.92 -0.87 -2.06
CA TYR A 9 -9.01 -0.59 -0.62
C TYR A 9 -10.45 -0.42 -0.11
N ALA A 10 -11.43 -0.38 -1.01
CA ALA A 10 -12.86 -0.22 -0.71
C ALA A 10 -13.20 1.06 0.08
N TYR A 11 -12.45 2.15 -0.14
CA TYR A 11 -12.71 3.46 0.49
C TYR A 11 -13.42 4.41 -0.45
N LYS A 12 -14.37 5.19 0.08
CA LYS A 12 -15.12 6.18 -0.71
C LYS A 12 -14.30 7.46 -0.85
N PRO A 13 -14.20 8.09 -2.05
CA PRO A 13 -13.50 9.36 -2.23
C PRO A 13 -13.95 10.48 -1.29
N ALA A 14 -15.23 10.47 -0.87
CA ALA A 14 -15.78 11.45 0.07
C ALA A 14 -15.07 11.43 1.44
N GLN A 15 -14.43 10.32 1.84
CA GLN A 15 -13.69 10.24 3.10
C GLN A 15 -12.42 11.12 3.07
N LEU A 16 -11.79 11.29 1.90
CA LEU A 16 -10.64 12.19 1.73
C LEU A 16 -10.99 13.67 1.89
N ARG A 17 -12.28 14.02 1.81
CA ARG A 17 -12.76 15.41 2.01
C ARG A 17 -12.96 15.77 3.47
N ARG A 18 -12.88 14.79 4.38
CA ARG A 18 -13.06 15.02 5.81
C ARG A 18 -11.70 15.22 6.45
N TRP A 19 -11.43 16.47 6.82
CA TRP A 19 -10.19 16.83 7.49
C TRP A 19 -10.23 16.49 8.99
N HIS A 20 -9.13 15.94 9.48
CA HIS A 20 -8.88 15.62 10.87
C HIS A 20 -7.54 16.23 11.31
N PRO A 21 -7.44 16.73 12.56
CA PRO A 21 -6.21 17.35 13.04
C PRO A 21 -5.12 16.33 13.44
N GLY A 22 -5.47 15.04 13.55
CA GLY A 22 -4.60 14.00 14.08
C GLY A 22 -4.68 13.85 15.60
N ALA A 23 -4.11 12.75 16.11
CA ALA A 23 -4.11 12.51 17.55
C ALA A 23 -3.30 13.58 18.31
N GLY A 24 -3.74 13.89 19.53
CA GLY A 24 -3.07 14.86 20.40
C GLY A 24 -3.34 16.33 20.06
N VAL A 25 -4.10 16.62 19.01
CA VAL A 25 -4.51 17.98 18.64
C VAL A 25 -5.97 18.21 19.02
N THR A 26 -6.18 19.14 19.94
CA THR A 26 -7.51 19.54 20.45
C THR A 26 -8.08 20.69 19.61
N LEU A 27 -9.34 20.57 19.21
CA LEU A 27 -10.09 21.59 18.48
C LEU A 27 -11.03 22.32 19.44
N SER A 28 -10.95 23.64 19.45
CA SER A 28 -12.00 24.50 20.00
C SER A 28 -13.12 24.68 18.98
N ASP A 29 -14.32 25.06 19.45
CA ASP A 29 -15.46 25.46 18.62
C ASP A 29 -15.89 24.40 17.57
N ALA A 30 -15.72 23.11 17.89
CA ALA A 30 -16.12 22.00 17.01
C ALA A 30 -17.03 20.97 17.73
N PRO A 31 -18.09 21.41 18.45
CA PRO A 31 -18.93 20.51 19.25
C PRO A 31 -19.60 19.40 18.41
N GLU A 32 -19.83 19.64 17.11
CA GLU A 32 -20.40 18.65 16.19
C GLU A 32 -19.51 17.42 15.97
N ARG A 33 -18.21 17.52 16.30
CA ARG A 33 -17.26 16.41 16.20
C ARG A 33 -17.21 15.56 17.46
N ALA A 34 -17.84 15.96 18.57
CA ALA A 34 -17.90 15.17 19.79
C ALA A 34 -18.60 13.81 19.55
N GLU A 35 -19.53 13.75 18.60
CA GLU A 35 -20.23 12.52 18.21
C GLU A 35 -19.47 11.70 17.15
N TRP A 36 -18.35 12.21 16.64
CA TRP A 36 -17.58 11.49 15.64
C TRP A 36 -16.84 10.33 16.28
N ARG A 37 -16.68 9.26 15.49
CA ARG A 37 -16.01 8.05 15.95
C ARG A 37 -14.56 8.36 16.35
N TRP A 38 -14.17 7.88 17.53
CA TRP A 38 -12.84 8.07 18.12
C TRP A 38 -12.47 9.55 18.30
N TYR A 39 -13.46 10.37 18.64
CA TYR A 39 -13.27 11.67 19.28
C TYR A 39 -13.75 11.61 20.73
N THR A 40 -13.13 12.41 21.58
CA THR A 40 -13.53 12.60 22.98
C THR A 40 -13.63 14.09 23.27
N ALA A 41 -14.70 14.48 23.99
CA ALA A 41 -14.88 15.85 24.45
C ALA A 41 -14.09 16.11 25.74
N VAL A 42 -13.47 17.27 25.84
CA VAL A 42 -12.73 17.75 27.01
C VAL A 42 -13.23 19.16 27.34
N GLY A 43 -14.23 19.26 28.21
CA GLY A 43 -14.97 20.51 28.37
C GLY A 43 -15.77 20.82 27.10
N ASP A 44 -15.59 22.02 26.55
CA ASP A 44 -16.20 22.45 25.29
C ASP A 44 -15.37 22.08 24.04
N ASP A 45 -14.16 21.54 24.25
CA ASP A 45 -13.24 21.17 23.18
C ASP A 45 -13.36 19.68 22.80
N VAL A 46 -12.85 19.31 21.63
CA VAL A 46 -12.86 17.93 21.12
C VAL A 46 -11.50 17.51 20.60
N THR A 47 -11.11 16.26 20.84
CA THR A 47 -9.81 15.72 20.38
C THR A 47 -9.99 14.32 19.78
N PRO A 48 -9.28 13.97 18.69
CA PRO A 48 -9.14 12.58 18.29
C PRO A 48 -8.51 11.77 19.43
N ASP A 49 -9.09 10.61 19.72
CA ASP A 49 -8.78 9.78 20.88
C ASP A 49 -8.19 8.43 20.45
N ALA A 50 -6.87 8.34 20.56
CA ALA A 50 -6.13 7.11 20.24
C ALA A 50 -6.44 5.97 21.23
N ALA A 51 -6.77 6.27 22.49
CA ALA A 51 -7.14 5.27 23.47
C ALA A 51 -8.52 4.68 23.16
N ALA A 52 -9.48 5.51 22.73
CA ALA A 52 -10.78 5.05 22.25
C ALA A 52 -10.65 4.14 21.02
N PHE A 53 -9.78 4.49 20.06
CA PHE A 53 -9.47 3.62 18.93
C PHE A 53 -8.85 2.29 19.36
N ALA A 54 -7.83 2.32 20.23
CA ALA A 54 -7.14 1.12 20.70
C ALA A 54 -8.07 0.19 21.51
N ALA A 55 -9.02 0.75 22.27
CA ALA A 55 -10.03 -0.02 23.00
C ALA A 55 -11.09 -0.63 22.06
N ASP A 56 -11.55 0.09 21.03
CA ASP A 56 -12.53 -0.43 20.05
C ASP A 56 -11.89 -1.42 19.05
N LYS A 57 -10.59 -1.25 18.73
CA LYS A 57 -9.88 -1.99 17.68
C LYS A 57 -8.48 -2.46 18.11
N PRO A 58 -8.34 -3.22 19.21
CA PRO A 58 -7.04 -3.59 19.77
C PRO A 58 -6.18 -4.41 18.79
N GLU A 59 -6.77 -5.40 18.12
CA GLU A 59 -6.06 -6.24 17.15
C GLU A 59 -5.57 -5.44 15.93
N LEU A 60 -6.40 -4.51 15.44
CA LEU A 60 -6.06 -3.69 14.30
C LEU A 60 -4.97 -2.68 14.65
N ALA A 61 -5.06 -2.03 15.82
CA ALA A 61 -4.03 -1.15 16.33
C ALA A 61 -2.68 -1.88 16.40
N ALA A 62 -2.66 -3.06 17.03
CA ALA A 62 -1.46 -3.89 17.15
C ALA A 62 -0.93 -4.37 15.78
N LEU A 63 -1.82 -4.67 14.83
CA LEU A 63 -1.42 -5.05 13.47
C LEU A 63 -0.78 -3.88 12.72
N ILE A 64 -1.40 -2.69 12.74
CA ILE A 64 -0.90 -1.49 12.07
C ILE A 64 0.48 -1.14 12.60
N GLU A 65 0.63 -1.03 13.92
CA GLU A 65 1.92 -0.73 14.55
C GLU A 65 2.98 -1.76 14.14
N ARG A 66 2.66 -3.05 14.22
CA ARG A 66 3.58 -4.13 13.87
C ARG A 66 4.00 -4.06 12.40
N MET A 67 3.07 -3.83 11.48
CA MET A 67 3.34 -3.72 10.05
C MET A 67 4.25 -2.53 9.75
N LEU A 68 3.94 -1.34 10.30
CA LEU A 68 4.73 -0.14 10.09
C LEU A 68 6.15 -0.31 10.67
N ARG A 69 6.28 -0.70 11.95
CA ARG A 69 7.58 -0.83 12.61
C ARG A 69 8.46 -1.91 11.98
N ARG A 70 7.91 -3.10 11.70
CA ARG A 70 8.69 -4.20 11.10
C ARG A 70 9.12 -3.88 9.67
N THR A 71 8.27 -3.22 8.88
CA THR A 71 8.64 -2.79 7.52
C THR A 71 9.76 -1.74 7.59
N ALA A 72 9.67 -0.79 8.52
CA ALA A 72 10.69 0.24 8.72
C ALA A 72 12.06 -0.34 9.15
N SER A 73 12.07 -1.43 9.92
CA SER A 73 13.30 -1.99 10.49
C SER A 73 14.10 -2.89 9.53
N ARG A 74 13.69 -3.04 8.28
CA ARG A 74 14.34 -3.93 7.31
C ARG A 74 15.03 -3.15 6.20
N PRO A 75 16.11 -3.70 5.61
CA PRO A 75 16.65 -3.17 4.37
C PRO A 75 15.64 -3.33 3.22
N GLY A 76 15.57 -2.33 2.34
CA GLY A 76 14.77 -2.41 1.12
C GLY A 76 15.33 -3.44 0.13
N GLN A 77 14.45 -4.27 -0.43
CA GLN A 77 14.74 -5.21 -1.50
C GLN A 77 14.08 -4.73 -2.79
N PHE A 78 14.85 -4.75 -3.88
CA PHE A 78 14.47 -4.15 -5.18
C PHE A 78 14.51 -5.17 -6.32
N GLY A 79 14.45 -6.47 -6.00
CA GLY A 79 14.59 -7.56 -6.98
C GLY A 79 13.28 -8.19 -7.46
N CYS A 80 12.12 -7.64 -7.08
CA CYS A 80 10.81 -8.15 -7.52
C CYS A 80 10.45 -7.66 -8.94
N PHE A 81 10.90 -6.46 -9.32
CA PHE A 81 10.63 -5.82 -10.63
C PHE A 81 9.16 -5.68 -11.03
N GLY A 82 8.21 -5.83 -10.11
CA GLY A 82 6.79 -5.80 -10.44
C GLY A 82 6.26 -7.10 -11.05
N LEU A 83 7.04 -8.19 -10.99
CA LEU A 83 6.67 -9.50 -11.56
C LEU A 83 5.44 -10.14 -10.89
N HIS A 84 4.89 -9.54 -9.83
CA HIS A 84 3.63 -10.01 -9.24
C HIS A 84 2.46 -9.92 -10.23
N GLU A 85 2.35 -8.88 -11.05
CA GLU A 85 1.27 -8.78 -12.06
C GLU A 85 1.43 -9.85 -13.16
N TRP A 86 2.67 -10.20 -13.50
CA TRP A 86 2.99 -11.24 -14.47
C TRP A 86 2.64 -12.64 -13.93
N ALA A 87 2.92 -12.87 -12.66
CA ALA A 87 2.57 -14.09 -11.95
C ALA A 87 1.04 -14.29 -11.78
N MET A 88 0.26 -13.21 -11.82
CA MET A 88 -1.21 -13.27 -11.75
C MET A 88 -1.87 -13.73 -13.07
N VAL A 89 -1.13 -13.74 -14.19
CA VAL A 89 -1.62 -14.17 -15.51
C VAL A 89 -0.79 -15.32 -16.12
N TYR A 90 0.14 -15.88 -15.35
CA TYR A 90 1.06 -16.92 -15.78
C TYR A 90 0.32 -18.23 -16.09
N ARG A 91 0.45 -18.73 -17.32
CA ARG A 91 -0.23 -19.92 -17.85
C ARG A 91 -1.74 -19.92 -17.64
N GLN A 92 -2.34 -18.76 -17.83
CA GLN A 92 -3.78 -18.56 -17.64
C GLN A 92 -4.39 -18.05 -18.94
N ASP A 93 -5.23 -18.88 -19.57
CA ASP A 93 -5.88 -18.54 -20.84
C ASP A 93 -6.98 -17.49 -20.68
N GLU A 94 -7.72 -17.52 -19.56
CA GLU A 94 -8.78 -16.55 -19.25
C GLU A 94 -8.32 -15.53 -18.21
N HIS A 95 -8.12 -14.28 -18.62
CA HIS A 95 -7.72 -13.20 -17.72
C HIS A 95 -8.90 -12.53 -17.04
N ARG A 96 -8.70 -12.10 -15.80
CA ARG A 96 -9.71 -11.40 -15.00
C ARG A 96 -10.10 -10.02 -15.56
N HIS A 97 -9.24 -9.45 -16.40
CA HIS A 97 -9.43 -8.15 -17.04
C HIS A 97 -9.39 -8.33 -18.56
N PRO A 98 -10.28 -7.69 -19.34
CA PRO A 98 -10.33 -7.83 -20.80
C PRO A 98 -9.20 -7.07 -21.52
N VAL A 99 -8.12 -6.72 -20.81
CA VAL A 99 -7.01 -5.93 -21.35
C VAL A 99 -5.99 -6.89 -21.97
N PRO A 100 -5.59 -6.69 -23.23
CA PRO A 100 -4.64 -7.58 -23.90
C PRO A 100 -3.27 -7.56 -23.23
N LEU A 101 -2.53 -8.66 -23.37
CA LEU A 101 -1.13 -8.75 -22.93
C LEU A 101 -0.20 -8.16 -23.99
N ARG A 102 0.72 -7.28 -23.59
CA ARG A 102 1.71 -6.62 -24.46
C ARG A 102 2.59 -7.58 -25.24
N LEU A 103 2.95 -8.71 -24.63
CA LEU A 103 3.82 -9.73 -25.23
C LEU A 103 3.04 -11.00 -25.65
N GLY A 104 1.71 -10.97 -25.61
CA GLY A 104 0.88 -12.16 -25.69
C GLY A 104 1.11 -13.14 -24.53
N GLN A 105 0.39 -14.26 -24.52
CA GLN A 105 0.50 -15.26 -23.45
C GLN A 105 1.90 -15.89 -23.41
N ALA A 106 2.39 -16.38 -24.54
CA ALA A 106 3.70 -17.05 -24.62
C ALA A 106 4.87 -16.15 -24.19
N GLY A 107 4.85 -14.87 -24.58
CA GLY A 107 5.88 -13.92 -24.15
C GLY A 107 5.80 -13.59 -22.66
N THR A 108 4.59 -13.45 -22.12
CA THR A 108 4.35 -13.21 -20.69
C THR A 108 4.84 -14.39 -19.85
N ASP A 109 4.53 -15.62 -20.28
CA ASP A 109 4.99 -16.83 -19.62
C ASP A 109 6.52 -16.96 -19.66
N ALA A 110 7.14 -16.67 -20.80
CA ALA A 110 8.60 -16.68 -20.94
C ALA A 110 9.30 -15.69 -19.99
N VAL A 111 8.68 -14.53 -19.71
CA VAL A 111 9.19 -13.58 -18.71
C VAL A 111 9.14 -14.20 -17.32
N VAL A 112 8.01 -14.80 -16.92
CA VAL A 112 7.90 -15.47 -15.60
C VAL A 112 8.87 -16.64 -15.48
N GLU A 113 9.08 -17.42 -16.54
CA GLU A 113 9.97 -18.59 -16.56
C GLU A 113 11.46 -18.23 -16.52
N SER A 114 11.84 -17.08 -17.08
CA SER A 114 13.23 -16.61 -17.13
C SER A 114 13.66 -15.80 -15.89
N HIS A 115 12.75 -15.60 -14.92
CA HIS A 115 13.00 -14.79 -13.73
C HIS A 115 12.68 -15.55 -12.44
N GLU A 116 13.38 -15.20 -11.36
CA GLU A 116 12.97 -15.63 -10.02
C GLU A 116 11.85 -14.73 -9.49
N LEU A 117 10.70 -15.31 -9.19
CA LEU A 117 9.65 -14.61 -8.46
C LEU A 117 10.08 -14.44 -7.00
N ARG A 118 10.13 -13.18 -6.54
CA ARG A 118 10.60 -12.79 -5.20
C ARG A 118 9.62 -11.84 -4.51
N CYS A 119 8.33 -12.01 -4.76
CA CYS A 119 7.30 -11.20 -4.12
C CYS A 119 7.29 -11.47 -2.62
N THR A 120 7.27 -10.39 -1.83
CA THR A 120 7.20 -10.41 -0.36
C THR A 120 5.86 -9.90 0.16
N HIS A 121 4.99 -9.42 -0.73
CA HIS A 121 3.74 -8.77 -0.38
C HIS A 121 2.57 -9.74 -0.53
N PHE A 122 2.03 -10.21 0.60
CA PHE A 122 0.99 -11.25 0.60
C PHE A 122 -0.26 -10.85 -0.20
N ASP A 123 -0.68 -9.59 -0.13
CA ASP A 123 -1.89 -9.12 -0.81
C ASP A 123 -1.79 -9.09 -2.34
N ALA A 124 -0.57 -9.11 -2.89
CA ALA A 124 -0.33 -9.37 -4.30
C ALA A 124 -0.17 -10.89 -4.55
N PHE A 125 0.63 -11.57 -3.73
CA PHE A 125 0.92 -13.00 -3.88
C PHE A 125 -0.33 -13.89 -3.89
N ARG A 126 -1.36 -13.57 -3.09
CA ARG A 126 -2.61 -14.35 -3.03
C ARG A 126 -3.42 -14.38 -4.34
N PHE A 127 -3.03 -13.60 -5.33
CA PHE A 127 -3.62 -13.59 -6.68
C PHE A 127 -2.77 -14.32 -7.72
N PHE A 128 -1.62 -14.87 -7.35
CA PHE A 128 -0.80 -15.65 -8.27
C PHE A 128 -1.59 -16.84 -8.79
N THR A 129 -1.33 -17.22 -10.04
CA THR A 129 -1.90 -18.46 -10.59
C THR A 129 -1.36 -19.66 -9.82
N PRO A 130 -2.09 -20.80 -9.79
CA PRO A 130 -1.60 -22.02 -9.14
C PRO A 130 -0.20 -22.44 -9.61
N ASP A 131 0.11 -22.21 -10.89
CA ASP A 131 1.42 -22.53 -11.49
C ASP A 131 2.53 -21.51 -11.15
N ALA A 132 2.18 -20.29 -10.77
CA ALA A 132 3.13 -19.26 -10.35
C ALA A 132 3.44 -19.31 -8.84
N VAL A 133 2.50 -19.76 -8.01
CA VAL A 133 2.69 -19.93 -6.55
C VAL A 133 3.99 -20.69 -6.19
N PRO A 134 4.26 -21.89 -6.73
CA PRO A 134 5.48 -22.64 -6.39
C PRO A 134 6.77 -22.02 -6.95
N ARG A 135 6.68 -21.05 -7.86
CA ARG A 135 7.84 -20.33 -8.40
C ARG A 135 8.30 -19.18 -7.51
N ASN A 136 7.44 -18.66 -6.64
CA ASN A 136 7.85 -17.62 -5.71
C ASN A 136 8.83 -18.19 -4.69
N ARG A 137 9.91 -17.47 -4.42
CA ARG A 137 10.97 -17.84 -3.46
C ARG A 137 10.42 -18.31 -2.11
N SER A 138 9.29 -17.78 -1.69
CA SER A 138 8.61 -18.18 -0.45
C SER A 138 7.11 -18.26 -0.70
N ALA A 139 6.48 -19.32 -0.21
CA ALA A 139 5.02 -19.39 -0.16
C ALA A 139 4.55 -18.49 0.98
N LEU A 140 3.94 -17.34 0.64
CA LEU A 140 3.52 -16.38 1.65
C LEU A 140 2.18 -16.78 2.25
N THR A 141 2.03 -16.60 3.56
CA THR A 141 0.76 -16.73 4.27
C THR A 141 0.32 -15.38 4.82
N ARG A 142 -0.99 -15.24 5.11
CA ARG A 142 -1.52 -14.01 5.72
C ARG A 142 -0.91 -13.77 7.11
N GLU A 143 -0.78 -14.84 7.89
CA GLU A 143 -0.26 -14.79 9.26
C GLU A 143 1.19 -14.28 9.30
N GLU A 144 2.00 -14.71 8.33
CA GLU A 144 3.41 -14.34 8.25
C GLU A 144 3.65 -13.03 7.50
N GLN A 145 2.63 -12.34 7.00
CA GLN A 145 2.79 -11.08 6.28
C GLN A 145 3.74 -10.08 6.99
N PRO A 146 3.64 -9.85 8.32
CA PRO A 146 4.56 -8.94 9.02
C PRO A 146 6.03 -9.41 9.04
N LEU A 147 6.30 -10.69 8.72
CA LEU A 147 7.65 -11.26 8.64
C LEU A 147 8.32 -10.96 7.29
N PHE A 148 7.54 -10.87 6.21
CA PHE A 148 8.05 -10.73 4.84
C PHE A 148 8.00 -9.29 4.31
N GLU A 149 7.06 -8.46 4.77
CA GLU A 149 6.91 -7.09 4.27
C GLU A 149 8.19 -6.27 4.44
N GLN A 150 8.55 -5.50 3.41
CA GLN A 150 9.83 -4.80 3.31
C GLN A 150 9.67 -3.46 2.54
N PRO A 151 10.48 -2.42 2.83
CA PRO A 151 10.19 -1.05 2.45
C PRO A 151 10.42 -0.73 0.96
N GLY A 152 11.15 -1.58 0.24
CA GLY A 152 11.34 -1.50 -1.20
C GLY A 152 10.15 -2.02 -2.02
N CYS A 153 9.20 -2.74 -1.42
CA CYS A 153 8.00 -3.19 -2.14
C CYS A 153 7.10 -1.99 -2.45
N LEU A 154 6.73 -1.81 -3.71
CA LEU A 154 5.79 -0.77 -4.13
C LEU A 154 4.48 -0.84 -3.33
N HIS A 155 3.93 -2.04 -3.17
CA HIS A 155 2.68 -2.25 -2.44
C HIS A 155 2.78 -1.99 -0.94
N ALA A 156 3.94 -2.21 -0.30
CA ALA A 156 4.17 -1.78 1.07
C ALA A 156 4.12 -0.25 1.22
N GLY A 157 4.49 0.49 0.16
CA GLY A 157 4.34 1.94 0.09
C GLY A 157 2.89 2.37 -0.15
N MET A 158 2.17 1.70 -1.06
CA MET A 158 0.74 1.96 -1.29
C MET A 158 -0.10 1.71 -0.03
N ASP A 159 0.23 0.67 0.72
CA ASP A 159 -0.47 0.29 1.95
C ASP A 159 -0.41 1.34 3.06
N LEU A 160 0.49 2.32 2.99
CA LEU A 160 0.48 3.45 3.92
C LEU A 160 -0.85 4.22 3.84
N TYR A 161 -1.43 4.34 2.64
CA TYR A 161 -2.77 4.92 2.47
C TYR A 161 -3.84 4.07 3.16
N LYS A 162 -3.79 2.74 3.02
CA LYS A 162 -4.68 1.82 3.73
C LYS A 162 -4.58 1.99 5.24
N TRP A 163 -3.37 2.10 5.78
CA TRP A 163 -3.15 2.26 7.21
C TRP A 163 -3.65 3.63 7.70
N ALA A 164 -3.37 4.71 6.97
CA ALA A 164 -3.90 6.04 7.27
C ALA A 164 -5.43 6.05 7.32
N MET A 165 -6.08 5.43 6.33
CA MET A 165 -7.55 5.32 6.29
C MET A 165 -8.13 4.50 7.44
N LYS A 166 -7.43 3.47 7.92
CA LYS A 166 -7.88 2.64 9.05
C LYS A 166 -7.71 3.35 10.39
N LEU A 167 -6.67 4.16 10.55
CA LEU A 167 -6.45 5.01 11.72
C LEU A 167 -7.40 6.22 11.75
N GLY A 168 -7.88 6.66 10.58
CA GLY A 168 -8.92 7.67 10.44
C GLY A 168 -8.53 8.99 11.12
N PRO A 169 -9.30 9.46 12.12
CA PRO A 169 -9.10 10.77 12.76
C PRO A 169 -7.77 10.92 13.51
N LEU A 170 -7.09 9.81 13.80
CA LEU A 170 -5.78 9.85 14.45
C LEU A 170 -4.66 10.33 13.51
N VAL A 171 -4.90 10.34 12.20
CA VAL A 171 -3.94 10.78 11.20
C VAL A 171 -4.33 12.18 10.71
N PRO A 172 -3.39 13.16 10.74
CA PRO A 172 -3.63 14.48 10.15
C PRO A 172 -4.07 14.38 8.70
N GLY A 173 -4.99 15.25 8.28
CA GLY A 173 -5.55 15.22 6.92
C GLY A 173 -4.50 15.35 5.83
N GLU A 174 -3.46 16.16 6.07
CA GLU A 174 -2.33 16.36 5.17
C GLU A 174 -1.54 15.06 4.99
N LEU A 175 -1.22 14.37 6.09
CA LEU A 175 -0.52 13.09 6.06
C LEU A 175 -1.36 12.01 5.36
N LEU A 176 -2.68 12.00 5.56
CA LEU A 176 -3.57 11.12 4.80
C LEU A 176 -3.47 11.39 3.29
N LEU A 177 -3.51 12.65 2.87
CA LEU A 177 -3.40 13.00 1.45
C LEU A 177 -2.02 12.62 0.89
N ASP A 178 -0.93 12.84 1.62
CA ASP A 178 0.42 12.46 1.18
C ASP A 178 0.53 10.94 0.93
N THR A 179 -0.08 10.13 1.81
CA THR A 179 -0.11 8.67 1.62
C THR A 179 -0.94 8.26 0.40
N PHE A 180 -2.05 8.95 0.13
CA PHE A 180 -2.87 8.73 -1.06
C PHE A 180 -2.11 9.10 -2.34
N GLU A 181 -1.41 10.24 -2.34
CA GLU A 181 -0.58 10.66 -3.48
C GLU A 181 0.57 9.70 -3.75
N LEU A 182 1.22 9.18 -2.70
CA LEU A 182 2.22 8.13 -2.85
C LEU A 182 1.60 6.86 -3.47
N ALA A 183 0.44 6.41 -2.97
CA ALA A 183 -0.22 5.22 -3.48
C ALA A 183 -0.64 5.39 -4.97
N ARG A 184 -1.09 6.58 -5.35
CA ARG A 184 -1.35 6.96 -6.75
C ARG A 184 -0.06 6.88 -7.55
N ASP A 185 0.99 7.59 -7.18
CA ASP A 185 2.20 7.63 -8.00
C ASP A 185 2.83 6.24 -8.18
N ILE A 186 2.78 5.41 -7.12
CA ILE A 186 3.22 4.02 -7.19
C ILE A 186 2.35 3.20 -8.15
N ARG A 187 1.02 3.32 -8.07
CA ARG A 187 0.12 2.55 -8.95
C ARG A 187 0.35 2.86 -10.43
N ARG A 188 0.84 4.05 -10.79
CA ARG A 188 1.30 4.31 -12.15
C ARG A 188 2.49 3.45 -12.53
N LEU A 189 3.56 3.42 -11.73
CA LEU A 189 4.73 2.57 -12.02
C LEU A 189 4.37 1.08 -12.05
N ASP A 190 3.52 0.64 -11.14
CA ASP A 190 3.02 -0.73 -11.06
C ASP A 190 2.32 -1.14 -12.37
N MET A 191 1.52 -0.25 -12.96
CA MET A 191 0.88 -0.48 -14.25
C MET A 191 1.78 -0.28 -15.47
N GLU A 192 2.73 0.65 -15.41
CA GLU A 192 3.74 0.80 -16.46
C GLU A 192 4.63 -0.46 -16.57
N ALA A 193 4.85 -1.19 -15.47
CA ALA A 193 5.63 -2.43 -15.45
C ALA A 193 4.82 -3.72 -15.65
N ALA A 194 3.50 -3.62 -15.76
CA ALA A 194 2.59 -4.77 -15.87
C ALA A 194 2.68 -5.47 -17.24
N PRO A 195 2.17 -6.70 -17.38
CA PRO A 195 2.16 -7.40 -18.66
C PRO A 195 1.08 -6.88 -19.63
N TYR A 196 0.17 -6.01 -19.15
CA TYR A 196 -0.95 -5.50 -19.91
C TYR A 196 -0.53 -4.41 -20.92
N ASP A 197 -1.12 -4.43 -22.11
CA ASP A 197 -1.07 -3.31 -23.05
C ASP A 197 -2.08 -2.25 -22.63
N LEU A 198 -1.55 -1.14 -22.14
CA LEU A 198 -2.33 -0.01 -21.64
C LEU A 198 -2.18 1.24 -22.54
N SER A 199 -1.76 1.07 -23.79
CA SER A 199 -1.52 2.15 -24.74
C SER A 199 -2.78 3.00 -25.02
N ASP A 200 -3.97 2.39 -25.05
CA ASP A 200 -5.26 3.09 -25.19
C ASP A 200 -5.55 4.07 -24.04
N TRP A 201 -4.89 3.89 -22.88
CA TRP A 201 -4.97 4.80 -21.73
C TRP A 201 -3.76 5.74 -21.62
N GLY A 202 -2.90 5.78 -22.64
CA GLY A 202 -1.71 6.65 -22.68
C GLY A 202 -0.58 6.21 -21.74
N VAL A 203 -0.58 4.95 -21.29
CA VAL A 203 0.47 4.40 -20.42
C VAL A 203 1.60 3.88 -21.29
N VAL A 204 2.80 4.45 -21.10
CA VAL A 204 4.03 3.97 -21.76
C VAL A 204 4.67 2.92 -20.86
N PRO A 205 4.94 1.70 -21.37
CA PRO A 205 5.46 0.62 -20.53
C PRO A 205 6.90 0.91 -20.08
N VAL A 206 7.22 0.50 -18.86
CA VAL A 206 8.59 0.24 -18.38
C VAL A 206 8.86 -1.24 -18.65
N PRO A 207 9.62 -1.60 -19.70
CA PRO A 207 9.75 -2.99 -20.15
C PRO A 207 10.68 -3.80 -19.25
N ILE A 208 10.18 -4.27 -18.10
CA ILE A 208 10.95 -5.01 -17.09
C ILE A 208 11.44 -6.39 -17.55
N GLU A 209 11.04 -6.86 -18.73
CA GLU A 209 11.67 -8.00 -19.40
C GLU A 209 13.06 -7.68 -19.97
N THR A 210 13.42 -6.40 -20.08
CA THR A 210 14.73 -5.93 -20.55
C THR A 210 15.62 -5.46 -19.39
N THR A 211 16.93 -5.46 -19.60
CA THR A 211 17.89 -4.93 -18.61
C THR A 211 17.67 -3.44 -18.33
N ASP A 212 17.46 -2.64 -19.37
CA ASP A 212 17.26 -1.19 -19.24
C ASP A 212 15.94 -0.87 -18.52
N GLY A 213 14.85 -1.59 -18.85
CA GLY A 213 13.57 -1.43 -18.16
C GLY A 213 13.63 -1.82 -16.68
N LYS A 214 14.41 -2.85 -16.31
CA LYS A 214 14.66 -3.16 -14.89
C LYS A 214 15.44 -2.06 -14.19
N ALA A 215 16.47 -1.50 -14.84
CA ALA A 215 17.25 -0.41 -14.27
C ALA A 215 16.38 0.84 -14.05
N GLU A 216 15.51 1.16 -15.01
CA GLU A 216 14.49 2.21 -14.90
C GLU A 216 13.55 1.97 -13.73
N TYR A 217 12.98 0.78 -13.66
CA TYR A 217 12.04 0.39 -12.61
C TYR A 217 12.67 0.52 -11.23
N VAL A 218 13.87 -0.03 -11.03
CA VAL A 218 14.58 0.03 -9.74
C VAL A 218 14.90 1.46 -9.33
N ARG A 219 15.32 2.31 -10.28
CA ARG A 219 15.61 3.72 -9.99
C ARG A 219 14.37 4.44 -9.43
N ARG A 220 13.22 4.25 -10.07
CA ARG A 220 11.95 4.84 -9.62
C ARG A 220 11.42 4.21 -8.33
N GLN A 221 11.55 2.88 -8.19
CA GLN A 221 11.18 2.14 -7.00
C GLN A 221 11.93 2.62 -5.75
N ARG A 222 13.22 2.97 -5.88
CA ARG A 222 14.01 3.54 -4.77
C ARG A 222 13.46 4.89 -4.29
N GLY A 223 13.11 5.78 -5.22
CA GLY A 223 12.48 7.05 -4.86
C GLY A 223 11.15 6.87 -4.11
N PHE A 224 10.35 5.87 -4.50
CA PHE A 224 9.14 5.53 -3.75
C PHE A 224 9.41 4.90 -2.38
N ALA A 225 10.46 4.09 -2.25
CA ALA A 225 10.85 3.52 -0.97
C ALA A 225 11.31 4.60 0.02
N GLU A 226 12.04 5.62 -0.46
CA GLU A 226 12.46 6.79 0.33
C GLU A 226 11.24 7.63 0.78
N ARG A 227 10.35 8.00 -0.14
CA ARG A 227 9.10 8.71 0.19
C ARG A 227 8.26 7.91 1.19
N GLY A 228 8.13 6.60 0.96
CA GLY A 228 7.38 5.71 1.85
C GLY A 228 8.03 5.53 3.22
N ALA A 229 9.36 5.64 3.34
CA ALA A 229 10.03 5.61 4.64
C ALA A 229 9.63 6.82 5.50
N ALA A 230 9.67 8.03 4.94
CA ALA A 230 9.28 9.25 5.64
C ALA A 230 7.81 9.21 6.09
N LEU A 231 6.89 8.83 5.20
CA LEU A 231 5.46 8.73 5.54
C LEU A 231 5.17 7.64 6.57
N ARG A 232 5.93 6.54 6.56
CA ARG A 232 5.77 5.45 7.53
C ARG A 232 6.19 5.89 8.93
N GLU A 233 7.27 6.65 9.05
CA GLU A 233 7.71 7.25 10.31
C GLU A 233 6.67 8.25 10.83
N ALA A 234 6.22 9.17 9.97
CA ALA A 234 5.15 10.12 10.32
C ALA A 234 3.86 9.42 10.78
N LEU A 235 3.46 8.31 10.14
CA LEU A 235 2.31 7.51 10.58
C LEU A 235 2.53 6.82 11.93
N ILE A 236 3.74 6.36 12.23
CA ILE A 236 4.06 5.79 13.55
C ILE A 236 3.95 6.88 14.60
N GLU A 237 4.52 8.05 14.36
CA GLU A 237 4.50 9.18 15.29
C GLU A 237 3.07 9.70 15.52
N ALA A 238 2.28 9.85 14.46
CA ALA A 238 0.98 10.52 14.49
C ALA A 238 0.00 9.98 15.54
N TRP A 239 0.01 8.67 15.84
CA TRP A 239 -0.96 8.08 16.78
C TRP A 239 -0.35 7.25 17.93
N LEU A 240 0.94 6.88 17.85
CA LEU A 240 1.63 6.14 18.92
C LEU A 240 2.40 7.05 19.89
N SER A 241 2.71 8.30 19.50
CA SER A 241 3.43 9.24 20.36
C SER A 241 2.52 10.11 21.25
N SER A 242 1.20 10.01 21.08
CA SER A 242 0.25 10.69 21.97
C SER A 242 0.36 10.07 23.36
N PRO A 243 0.79 10.82 24.39
CA PRO A 243 0.92 10.28 25.73
C PRO A 243 -0.46 9.78 26.18
N VAL A 244 -0.52 8.50 26.54
CA VAL A 244 -1.60 7.99 27.40
C VAL A 244 -1.55 8.89 28.63
N ARG A 245 -2.54 9.78 28.78
CA ARG A 245 -2.70 10.53 30.03
C ARG A 245 -2.98 9.48 31.12
N THR A 246 -1.96 9.14 31.89
CA THR A 246 -2.06 8.44 33.17
C THR A 246 -2.80 9.30 34.18
#